data_AF-A0A2J6JEF0-F1
#
_entry.id   AF-A0A2J6JEF0-F1
#
_cell.length_a   1.000
_cell.length_b   1.000
_cell.length_c   1.000
_cell.angle_alpha   90.00
_cell.angle_beta   90.00
_cell.angle_gamma   90.00
#
_symmetry.space_group_name_H-M   'P 1'
#
loop_
_entity.id
_entity.type
_entity.pdbx_description
1 polymer ?
#
loop_
_entity_poly.entity_id
_entity_poly.type
_entity_poly.pdbx_seq_one_letter_code
_entity_poly.pdbx_strand_id
1 'polypeptide(L)' 'MRQCVAAEKFTGMEQSQPLGMVTLSLGVSEFPNDSKDIYELLDLADRALYLAKENGRNRTVVWGVDFPEEVLSESSVTA' A
#
# COMPACT_ATOMS: atom_id res chain seq x y z
N MET A 1 -10.59 -8.07 5.37
CA MET A 1 -10.57 -8.01 3.89
C MET A 1 -9.33 -8.66 3.29
N ARG A 2 -8.09 -8.17 3.54
CA ARG A 2 -6.88 -8.71 2.90
C ARG A 2 -6.67 -10.22 3.09
N GLN A 3 -6.87 -10.72 4.30
CA GLN A 3 -6.76 -12.15 4.62
C GLN A 3 -7.76 -13.02 3.83
N CYS A 4 -8.98 -12.52 3.61
CA CYS A 4 -10.00 -13.23 2.83
C CYS A 4 -9.55 -13.42 1.38
N VAL A 5 -9.01 -12.36 0.74
CA VAL A 5 -8.50 -12.44 -0.63
C VAL A 5 -7.29 -13.38 -0.72
N ALA A 6 -6.39 -13.31 0.26
CA ALA A 6 -5.20 -14.18 0.28
C ALA A 6 -5.53 -15.67 0.47
N ALA A 7 -6.66 -15.99 1.10
CA ALA A 7 -7.11 -17.36 1.33
C ALA A 7 -7.95 -17.93 0.17
N GLU A 8 -8.44 -17.08 -0.72
CA GLU A 8 -9.32 -17.48 -1.82
C GLU A 8 -8.53 -18.20 -2.92
N LYS A 9 -9.10 -19.29 -3.43
CA LYS A 9 -8.49 -20.06 -4.52
C LYS A 9 -9.25 -19.81 -5.81
N PHE A 10 -8.53 -19.32 -6.82
CA PHE A 10 -9.08 -19.07 -8.16
C PHE A 10 -8.56 -20.12 -9.16
N THR A 11 -9.44 -20.57 -10.04
CA THR A 11 -9.06 -21.47 -11.14
C THR A 11 -7.94 -20.86 -11.97
N GLY A 12 -6.84 -21.59 -12.15
CA GLY A 12 -5.68 -21.14 -12.95
C GLY A 12 -4.68 -20.23 -12.23
N MET A 13 -4.83 -20.02 -10.91
CA MET A 13 -3.93 -19.13 -10.16
C MET A 13 -2.50 -19.65 -10.06
N GLU A 14 -2.32 -20.97 -9.97
CA GLU A 14 -0.99 -21.60 -9.85
C GLU A 14 -0.13 -21.37 -11.11
N GLN A 15 -0.76 -21.24 -12.27
CA GLN A 15 -0.10 -21.04 -13.55
C GLN A 15 0.05 -19.55 -13.91
N SER A 16 -0.89 -18.71 -13.48
CA SER A 16 -0.97 -17.30 -13.91
C SER A 16 -0.35 -16.30 -12.95
N GLN A 17 -0.21 -16.64 -11.66
CA GLN A 17 0.26 -15.72 -10.63
C GLN A 17 1.66 -16.08 -10.14
N PRO A 18 2.55 -15.09 -9.97
CA PRO A 18 3.79 -15.30 -9.23
C PRO A 18 3.49 -15.88 -7.84
N LEU A 19 4.20 -16.94 -7.47
CA LEU A 19 4.02 -17.67 -6.20
C LEU A 19 2.63 -18.34 -6.03
N GLY A 20 1.82 -18.43 -7.10
CA GLY A 20 0.51 -19.07 -7.07
C GLY A 20 -0.50 -18.41 -6.12
N MET A 21 -0.32 -17.12 -5.80
CA MET A 21 -1.15 -16.42 -4.82
C MET A 21 -1.51 -15.01 -5.26
N VAL A 22 -2.72 -14.57 -4.91
CA VAL A 22 -3.18 -13.19 -5.08
C VAL A 22 -3.31 -12.55 -3.70
N THR A 23 -2.76 -11.34 -3.54
CA THR A 23 -2.86 -10.59 -2.29
C THR A 23 -3.15 -9.12 -2.56
N LEU A 24 -3.56 -8.40 -1.52
CA LEU A 24 -3.81 -6.97 -1.57
C LEU A 24 -2.74 -6.22 -0.78
N SER A 25 -2.17 -5.19 -1.39
CA SER A 25 -1.43 -4.13 -0.71
C SER A 25 -2.28 -2.87 -0.76
N LEU A 26 -2.37 -2.13 0.34
CA LEU A 26 -3.29 -1.00 0.50
C LEU A 26 -2.53 0.19 1.09
N GLY A 27 -2.82 1.39 0.59
CA GLY A 27 -2.41 2.67 1.16
C GLY A 27 -3.62 3.43 1.66
N VAL A 28 -3.49 4.13 2.79
CA VAL A 28 -4.57 4.87 3.44
C VAL A 28 -4.07 6.26 3.82
N SER A 29 -4.90 7.27 3.57
CA SER A 29 -4.76 8.63 4.10
C SER A 29 -6.10 9.07 4.74
N GLU A 30 -6.03 10.04 5.66
CA GLU A 30 -7.16 10.50 6.47
C GLU A 30 -7.44 11.99 6.25
N PHE A 31 -8.66 12.32 5.79
CA PHE A 31 -9.17 13.69 5.86
C PHE A 31 -9.72 13.99 7.27
N PRO A 32 -9.46 15.16 7.87
CA PRO A 32 -8.62 16.25 7.38
C PRO A 32 -7.18 16.21 7.95
N ASN A 33 -6.80 15.13 8.64
CA ASN A 33 -5.56 15.06 9.42
C ASN A 33 -4.32 15.09 8.52
N ASP A 34 -4.33 14.35 7.42
CA ASP A 34 -3.19 14.26 6.49
C ASP A 34 -3.18 15.42 5.49
N SER A 35 -4.35 15.83 5.00
CA SER A 35 -4.53 17.06 4.22
C SER A 35 -6.01 17.46 4.14
N LYS A 36 -6.26 18.73 3.82
CA LYS A 36 -7.59 19.26 3.48
C LYS A 36 -7.85 19.34 1.97
N ASP A 37 -6.84 19.08 1.14
CA ASP A 37 -6.97 18.97 -0.31
C ASP A 37 -7.17 17.49 -0.69
N ILE A 38 -8.22 17.20 -1.46
CA ILE A 38 -8.52 15.85 -1.92
C ILE A 38 -7.44 15.29 -2.84
N TYR A 39 -6.81 16.13 -3.68
CA TYR A 39 -5.76 15.67 -4.59
C TYR A 39 -4.50 15.28 -3.83
N GLU A 40 -4.16 16.05 -2.80
CA GLU A 40 -3.05 15.72 -1.91
C GLU A 40 -3.36 14.44 -1.12
N LEU A 41 -4.56 14.28 -0.56
CA LEU A 41 -4.94 13.04 0.12
C LEU A 41 -4.81 11.79 -0.75
N LEU A 42 -5.20 11.87 -2.03
CA LEU A 42 -5.05 10.78 -2.97
C LEU A 42 -3.57 10.45 -3.21
N ASP A 43 -2.73 11.47 -3.40
CA ASP A 43 -1.28 11.29 -3.56
C ASP A 43 -0.65 10.65 -2.32
N LEU A 44 -1.05 11.05 -1.11
CA LEU A 44 -0.56 10.45 0.14
C LEU A 44 -1.00 8.98 0.29
N ALA A 45 -2.23 8.64 -0.08
CA ALA A 45 -2.70 7.26 -0.09
C ALA A 45 -1.92 6.41 -1.12
N ASP A 46 -1.64 6.95 -2.30
CA ASP A 46 -0.85 6.27 -3.33
C ASP A 46 0.60 6.06 -2.90
N ARG A 47 1.22 7.04 -2.23
CA ARG A 47 2.55 6.90 -1.64
C ARG A 47 2.57 5.83 -0.55
N ALA A 48 1.59 5.81 0.34
CA ALA A 48 1.44 4.75 1.34
C ALA A 48 1.27 3.37 0.69
N LEU A 49 0.49 3.27 -0.40
CA LEU A 49 0.34 2.04 -1.18
C LEU A 49 1.67 1.60 -1.81
N TYR A 50 2.46 2.54 -2.31
CA TYR A 50 3.78 2.24 -2.87
C TYR A 50 4.70 1.69 -1.79
N LEU A 51 4.75 2.30 -0.60
CA LEU A 51 5.49 1.77 0.54
C LEU A 51 5.01 0.37 0.94
N ALA A 52 3.70 0.10 0.91
CA ALA A 52 3.18 -1.24 1.16
C ALA A 52 3.74 -2.27 0.16
N LYS A 53 3.91 -1.89 -1.11
CA LYS A 53 4.44 -2.76 -2.16
C LYS A 53 5.95 -2.99 -2.01
N GLU A 54 6.72 -1.94 -1.74
CA GLU A 54 8.19 -2.04 -1.59
C GLU A 54 8.59 -2.79 -0.32
N ASN A 55 7.84 -2.60 0.77
CA ASN A 55 8.13 -3.26 2.05
C ASN A 55 7.59 -4.70 2.13
N GLY A 56 7.58 -5.44 1.03
CA GLY A 56 7.24 -6.87 1.02
C GLY A 56 5.78 -7.20 0.69
N ARG A 57 5.01 -6.23 0.16
CA ARG A 57 3.60 -6.41 -0.28
C ARG A 57 2.71 -6.96 0.83
N ASN A 58 1.51 -7.38 0.46
CA ASN A 58 0.50 -7.99 1.32
C ASN A 58 0.46 -7.30 2.70
N ARG A 59 0.27 -5.98 2.70
CA ARG A 59 0.14 -5.15 3.90
C ARG A 59 -0.74 -3.93 3.64
N THR A 60 -1.23 -3.34 4.72
CA THR A 60 -1.82 -2.01 4.69
C THR A 60 -0.80 -1.06 5.30
N VAL A 61 -0.67 0.11 4.69
CA VAL A 61 0.15 1.20 5.22
C VAL A 61 -0.75 2.42 5.34
N VAL A 62 -0.76 3.02 6.52
CA VAL A 62 -1.44 4.28 6.82
C VAL A 62 -0.40 5.39 6.79
N TRP A 63 -0.67 6.43 6.00
CA TRP A 63 0.17 7.61 5.92
C TRP A 63 0.36 8.26 7.30
N GLY A 64 1.56 8.75 7.59
CA GLY A 64 1.91 9.41 8.86
C GLY A 64 1.97 8.52 10.11
N VAL A 65 1.36 7.32 10.10
CA VAL A 65 1.32 6.41 11.26
C VAL A 65 2.36 5.29 11.13
N ASP A 66 2.40 4.60 9.98
CA ASP A 66 3.26 3.43 9.81
C ASP A 66 4.69 3.79 9.39
N PHE A 67 4.91 5.01 8.88
CA PHE A 67 6.21 5.54 8.48
C PHE A 67 6.33 7.01 8.90
N PRO A 68 7.04 7.30 10.00
CA PRO A 68 7.28 8.68 10.42
C PRO A 68 8.12 9.44 9.38
N GLU A 69 7.94 10.76 9.30
CA GLU A 69 8.49 11.67 8.27
C GLU A 69 10.00 11.52 8.00
N GLU A 70 10.78 11.03 8.97
CA GLU A 70 12.22 10.82 8.87
C GLU A 70 12.62 9.78 7.79
N VAL A 71 11.74 8.84 7.43
CA VAL A 71 11.99 7.84 6.37
C VAL A 71 11.54 8.36 4.98
N LEU A 72 10.64 9.34 4.96
CA LEU A 72 10.07 9.92 3.74
C LEU A 72 11.02 10.92 3.05
N SER A 73 11.92 11.56 3.83
CA SER A 73 12.95 12.44 3.28
C SER A 73 14.02 11.70 2.46
N GLU A 74 14.30 10.42 2.77
CA GLU A 74 15.29 9.63 2.02
C GLU A 74 14.71 9.01 0.73
N SER A 75 13.42 8.71 0.73
CA SER A 75 12.72 8.08 -0.41
C SER A 75 12.48 9.04 -1.59
N SER A 76 12.57 10.36 -1.34
CA SER A 76 12.38 11.41 -2.36
C SER A 76 13.62 11.66 -3.23
N VAL A 77 14.76 11.00 -2.93
CA VAL A 77 16.05 11.23 -3.62
C VAL A 77 16.30 10.25 -4.78
N THR A 78 15.48 9.20 -4.94
CA THR A 78 15.60 8.25 -6.05
C THR A 78 14.29 8.15 -6.83
N ALA A 79 14.05 9.14 -7.67
CA ALA A 79 13.19 9.05 -8.86
C ALA A 79 14.01 9.54 -10.06
#